data_AF-A0A4S8Z924-F1
#
_entry.id   AF-A0A4S8Z924-F1
#
_cell.length_a   1.000
_cell.length_b   1.000
_cell.length_c   1.000
_cell.angle_alpha   90.00
_cell.angle_beta   90.00
_cell.angle_gamma   90.00
#
_symmetry.space_group_name_H-M   'P 1'
#
loop_
_entity.id
_entity.type
_entity.pdbx_description
1 polymer ?
#
loop_
_entity_poly.entity_id
_entity_poly.type
_entity_poly.pdbx_seq_one_letter_code
_entity_poly.pdbx_strand_id
1 'polypeptide(L)'
;MALTVVSGEPVSYFLKVSQNKFARKMFRGEHESQKAIYEVCPDFCPRPITWGVYQTASDAYFFLSEFIDMVDELPDLHQYPQKVAQMHKKGLAPDGRYGFHVQDMCALLPMYVTKSDSWEDFFSKYMRHFMLAEKIGQGPASKV
;
A
#
# COMPACT_ATOMS: atom_id res chain seq x y z
N MET A 1 12.12 18.48 9.12
CA MET A 1 12.52 17.84 7.86
C MET A 1 12.55 18.94 6.82
N ALA A 2 13.73 19.34 6.32
CA ALA A 2 13.84 20.41 5.33
C ALA A 2 13.90 19.75 3.94
N LEU A 3 12.84 19.92 3.15
CA LEU A 3 12.82 19.53 1.74
C LEU A 3 13.36 20.72 0.95
N THR A 4 14.56 20.59 0.40
CA THR A 4 15.18 21.63 -0.42
C THR A 4 14.45 21.69 -1.77
N VAL A 5 13.78 22.81 -2.04
CA VAL A 5 13.12 23.10 -3.32
C VAL A 5 14.22 23.36 -4.36
N VAL A 6 14.29 22.52 -5.41
CA VAL A 6 15.33 22.63 -6.45
C VAL A 6 15.03 23.74 -7.48
N SER A 7 13.80 24.29 -7.51
CA SER A 7 13.37 25.26 -8.55
C SER A 7 12.74 26.57 -8.06
N GLY A 8 12.71 26.86 -6.75
CA GLY A 8 12.05 28.06 -6.21
C GLY A 8 10.50 28.06 -6.27
N GLU A 9 9.88 27.13 -7.00
CA GLU A 9 8.43 26.97 -7.06
C GLU A 9 7.89 26.15 -5.87
N PRO A 10 6.74 26.53 -5.28
CA PRO A 10 6.10 25.73 -4.24
C PRO A 10 5.75 24.32 -4.75
N VAL A 11 6.17 23.30 -4.00
CA VAL A 11 5.82 21.90 -4.27
C VAL A 11 4.89 21.40 -3.16
N SER A 12 3.73 20.89 -3.54
CA SER A 12 2.77 20.27 -2.63
C SER A 12 3.07 18.79 -2.42
N TYR A 13 2.87 18.33 -1.18
CA TYR A 13 3.02 16.92 -0.80
C TYR A 13 1.76 16.43 -0.09
N PHE A 14 1.49 15.14 -0.20
CA PHE A 14 0.44 14.49 0.56
C PHE A 14 1.06 13.73 1.74
N LEU A 15 0.57 14.04 2.95
CA LEU A 15 1.10 13.51 4.21
C LEU A 15 -0.01 12.78 4.98
N LYS A 16 0.23 11.53 5.33
CA LYS A 16 -0.57 10.78 6.31
C LYS A 16 0.19 10.68 7.62
N VAL A 17 -0.50 10.82 8.75
CA VAL A 17 0.07 10.68 10.09
C VAL A 17 -0.84 9.84 10.95
N SER A 18 -0.27 8.95 11.78
CA SER A 18 -1.05 8.17 12.74
C SER A 18 -0.20 7.75 13.93
N GLN A 19 -0.82 7.76 15.11
CA GLN A 19 -0.30 7.18 16.36
C GLN A 19 -0.89 5.79 16.65
N ASN A 20 -1.62 5.21 15.70
CA ASN A 20 -2.15 3.86 15.88
C ASN A 20 -1.00 2.84 16.02
N LYS A 21 -1.15 1.84 16.89
CA LYS A 21 -0.17 0.76 17.07
C LYS A 21 0.21 0.02 15.77
N PHE A 22 -0.65 0.06 14.75
CA PHE A 22 -0.40 -0.53 13.43
C PHE A 22 0.25 0.43 12.42
N ALA A 23 0.37 1.72 12.73
CA ALA A 23 0.81 2.76 11.80
C ALA A 23 2.19 2.47 11.19
N ARG A 24 3.13 1.94 11.98
CA ARG A 24 4.45 1.51 11.48
C ARG A 24 4.34 0.48 10.35
N LYS A 25 3.46 -0.50 10.50
CA LYS A 25 3.25 -1.55 9.49
C LYS A 25 2.48 -1.00 8.29
N MET A 26 1.42 -0.24 8.54
CA MET A 26 0.62 0.41 7.49
C MET A 26 1.48 1.28 6.57
N PHE A 27 2.23 2.24 7.12
CA PHE A 27 2.97 3.19 6.28
C PHE A 27 4.20 2.57 5.62
N ARG A 28 4.82 1.56 6.24
CA ARG A 28 5.85 0.76 5.57
C ARG A 28 5.28 -0.04 4.41
N GLY A 29 4.14 -0.72 4.64
CA GLY A 29 3.44 -1.50 3.62
C GLY A 29 3.01 -0.62 2.45
N GLU A 30 2.31 0.47 2.73
CA GLU A 30 1.85 1.45 1.74
C GLU A 30 3.01 2.00 0.90
N HIS A 31 4.11 2.40 1.54
CA HIS A 31 5.30 2.89 0.82
C HIS A 31 5.88 1.84 -0.13
N GLU A 32 6.13 0.63 0.34
CA GLU A 32 6.72 -0.43 -0.48
C GLU A 32 5.78 -0.91 -1.59
N SER A 33 4.47 -0.99 -1.31
CA SER A 33 3.43 -1.34 -2.29
C SER A 33 3.33 -0.27 -3.38
N GLN A 34 3.23 1.01 -3.01
CA GLN A 34 3.20 2.10 -4.00
C GLN A 34 4.51 2.20 -4.77
N LYS A 35 5.65 1.94 -4.14
CA LYS A 35 6.96 1.97 -4.81
C LYS A 35 7.03 0.88 -5.88
N ALA A 36 6.61 -0.34 -5.56
CA ALA A 36 6.56 -1.44 -6.53
C ALA A 36 5.66 -1.13 -7.73
N ILE A 37 4.49 -0.50 -7.49
CA ILE A 37 3.59 -0.06 -8.58
C ILE A 37 4.26 1.04 -9.41
N TYR A 38 4.81 2.07 -8.75
CA TYR A 38 5.40 3.23 -9.42
C TYR A 38 6.61 2.85 -10.28
N GLU A 39 7.44 1.90 -9.84
CA GLU A 39 8.59 1.42 -10.61
C GLU A 39 8.20 0.80 -11.96
N VAL A 40 7.00 0.19 -12.06
CA VAL A 40 6.53 -0.44 -13.29
C VAL A 40 5.49 0.39 -14.07
N CYS A 41 4.80 1.30 -13.38
CA CYS A 41 3.78 2.20 -13.93
C CYS A 41 3.79 3.56 -13.18
N PRO A 42 4.74 4.47 -13.50
CA PRO A 42 4.97 5.73 -12.77
C PRO A 42 3.80 6.74 -12.77
N ASP A 43 2.76 6.50 -13.55
CA ASP A 43 1.61 7.38 -13.72
C ASP A 43 0.28 6.74 -13.27
N PHE A 44 0.36 5.62 -12.55
CA PHE A 44 -0.79 4.87 -12.04
C PHE A 44 -1.07 5.10 -10.56
N CYS A 45 -0.05 5.51 -9.79
CA CYS A 45 -0.18 5.90 -8.39
C CYS A 45 0.70 7.12 -8.09
N PRO A 46 0.39 7.88 -7.03
CA PRO A 46 1.26 8.94 -6.57
C PRO A 46 2.65 8.38 -6.26
N ARG A 47 3.71 9.05 -6.74
CA ARG A 47 5.10 8.74 -6.39
C ARG A 47 5.28 8.72 -4.86
N PRO A 48 5.61 7.58 -4.26
CA PRO A 48 5.97 7.53 -2.86
C PRO A 48 7.32 8.20 -2.66
N ILE A 49 7.44 8.98 -1.59
CA ILE A 49 8.68 9.69 -1.25
C ILE A 49 9.38 8.99 -0.10
N THR A 50 8.67 8.79 1.01
CA THR A 50 9.23 8.13 2.20
C THR A 50 8.14 7.81 3.23
N TRP A 51 8.52 7.09 4.27
CA TRP A 51 7.74 6.89 5.48
C TRP A 51 8.68 6.90 6.68
N GLY A 52 8.16 7.12 7.89
CA GLY A 52 9.02 7.16 9.07
C GLY A 52 8.29 7.34 10.39
N VAL A 53 9.07 7.62 11.43
CA VAL A 53 8.61 7.94 12.78
C VAL A 53 9.03 9.37 13.12
N TYR A 54 8.22 10.08 13.91
CA TYR A 54 8.56 11.42 14.37
C TYR A 54 9.71 11.35 15.38
N GLN A 55 10.66 12.29 15.27
CA GLN A 55 11.77 12.37 16.21
C GLN A 55 11.32 12.75 17.63
N THR A 56 10.27 13.58 17.73
CA THR A 56 9.72 14.08 19.01
C THR A 56 8.57 13.21 19.55
N ALA A 57 8.07 12.25 18.77
CA ALA A 57 6.95 11.38 19.15
C ALA A 57 7.18 9.98 18.56
N SER A 58 7.79 9.09 19.35
CA SER A 58 8.19 7.75 18.90
C SER A 58 7.02 6.81 18.57
N ASP A 59 5.80 7.19 18.92
CA ASP A 59 4.57 6.46 18.61
C ASP A 59 3.83 7.03 17.39
N ALA A 60 4.26 8.17 16.85
CA ALA A 60 3.68 8.80 15.67
C ALA A 60 4.49 8.43 14.42
N TYR A 61 3.80 7.84 13.44
CA TYR A 61 4.38 7.45 12.16
C TYR A 61 3.76 8.27 11.03
N PHE A 62 4.48 8.37 9.91
CA PHE A 62 3.99 9.05 8.72
C PHE A 62 4.31 8.32 7.43
N PHE A 63 3.54 8.65 6.39
CA PHE A 63 3.79 8.33 4.99
C PHE A 63 3.71 9.63 4.17
N LEU A 64 4.62 9.80 3.21
CA LEU A 64 4.74 10.98 2.36
C LEU A 64 4.80 10.57 0.89
N SER A 65 3.98 11.18 0.05
CA SER A 65 3.99 11.03 -1.41
C SER A 65 3.89 12.39 -2.10
N GLU A 66 4.00 12.38 -3.43
CA GLU A 66 3.55 13.51 -4.23
C GLU A 66 2.07 13.81 -3.98
N PHE A 67 1.72 15.09 -4.09
CA PHE A 67 0.34 15.55 -4.07
C PHE A 67 -0.23 15.50 -5.49
N ILE A 68 -1.36 14.84 -5.66
CA ILE A 68 -2.11 14.81 -6.93
C ILE A 68 -3.27 15.78 -6.81
N ASP A 69 -3.33 16.75 -7.72
CA ASP A 69 -4.49 17.63 -7.88
C ASP A 69 -5.59 16.84 -8.60
N MET A 70 -6.52 16.31 -7.82
CA MET A 70 -7.60 15.45 -8.34
C MET A 70 -8.70 16.32 -8.95
N VAL A 71 -9.14 15.94 -10.15
CA VAL A 71 -10.30 16.54 -10.81
C VAL A 71 -11.54 15.69 -10.57
N ASP A 72 -12.72 16.31 -10.59
CA ASP A 72 -14.01 15.61 -10.48
C ASP A 72 -14.44 15.05 -11.84
N GLU A 73 -13.59 14.19 -12.40
CA GLU A 73 -13.82 13.53 -13.69
C GLU A 73 -13.55 12.04 -13.58
N LEU A 74 -14.28 11.24 -14.36
CA LEU A 74 -14.03 9.82 -14.47
C LEU A 74 -12.80 9.55 -15.34
N PRO A 75 -11.97 8.56 -15.00
CA PRO A 75 -10.87 8.16 -15.87
C PRO A 75 -11.41 7.60 -17.19
N ASP A 76 -10.65 7.79 -18.26
CA ASP A 76 -11.00 7.26 -19.58
C ASP A 76 -11.17 5.73 -19.55
N LEU A 77 -12.29 5.25 -20.10
CA LEU A 77 -12.70 3.84 -20.06
C LEU A 77 -11.79 2.91 -20.88
N HIS A 78 -10.91 3.45 -21.74
CA HIS A 78 -9.96 2.67 -22.52
C HIS A 78 -8.55 2.72 -21.91
N GLN A 79 -8.07 3.93 -21.60
CA GLN A 79 -6.72 4.16 -21.09
C GLN A 79 -6.54 3.58 -19.69
N TYR A 80 -7.53 3.72 -18.80
CA TYR A 80 -7.37 3.25 -17.42
C TYR A 80 -7.25 1.71 -17.32
N PRO A 81 -8.14 0.90 -17.92
CA PRO A 81 -7.96 -0.55 -17.94
C PRO A 81 -6.69 -0.98 -18.67
N GLN A 82 -6.26 -0.24 -19.70
CA GLN A 82 -5.01 -0.50 -20.38
C GLN A 82 -3.80 -0.31 -19.45
N LYS A 83 -3.78 0.73 -18.61
CA LYS A 83 -2.73 0.92 -17.59
C LYS A 83 -2.75 -0.18 -16.53
N VAL A 84 -3.92 -0.59 -16.05
CA VAL A 84 -4.06 -1.74 -15.13
C VAL A 84 -3.44 -3.01 -15.73
N ALA A 85 -3.75 -3.30 -17.00
CA ALA A 85 -3.20 -4.46 -17.70
C ALA A 85 -1.67 -4.35 -17.90
N GLN A 86 -1.15 -3.15 -18.18
CA GLN A 86 0.29 -2.92 -18.27
C GLN A 86 0.99 -3.12 -16.92
N MET A 87 0.42 -2.61 -15.83
CA MET A 87 0.92 -2.82 -14.47
C MET A 87 1.01 -4.31 -14.16
N HIS A 88 -0.05 -5.10 -14.40
CA HIS A 88 -0.03 -6.55 -14.16
C HIS A 88 1.00 -7.29 -15.03
N LYS A 89 1.24 -6.86 -16.27
CA LYS A 89 2.23 -7.50 -17.17
C LYS A 89 3.67 -7.18 -16.79
N LYS A 90 3.94 -5.98 -16.28
CA LYS A 90 5.29 -5.51 -15.91
C LYS A 90 5.66 -5.84 -14.47
N GLY A 91 4.68 -5.85 -13.56
CA GLY A 91 4.83 -6.05 -12.12
C GLY A 91 5.06 -7.50 -11.71
N LEU A 92 5.92 -8.23 -12.41
CA LEU A 92 6.26 -9.61 -12.05
C LEU A 92 7.21 -9.62 -10.85
N ALA A 93 6.99 -10.54 -9.91
CA ALA A 93 7.89 -10.74 -8.79
C ALA A 93 9.30 -11.08 -9.32
N PRO A 94 10.37 -10.41 -8.84
CA PRO A 94 11.73 -10.67 -9.32
C PRO A 94 12.19 -12.11 -9.15
N ASP A 95 11.65 -12.82 -8.15
CA ASP A 95 11.93 -14.24 -7.90
C ASP A 95 10.82 -15.18 -8.41
N GLY A 96 9.82 -14.68 -9.13
CA GLY A 96 8.74 -15.45 -9.72
C GLY A 96 7.72 -16.04 -8.75
N ARG A 97 7.84 -15.77 -7.43
CA ARG A 97 6.99 -16.37 -6.40
C ARG A 97 5.85 -15.45 -6.01
N TYR A 98 4.72 -16.04 -5.60
CA TYR A 98 3.60 -15.32 -5.03
C TYR A 98 3.91 -14.87 -3.62
N GLY A 99 3.50 -13.65 -3.24
CA GLY A 99 3.77 -13.05 -1.94
C GLY A 99 4.41 -11.67 -2.07
N PHE A 100 4.84 -11.10 -0.95
CA PHE A 100 5.46 -9.77 -0.92
C PHE A 100 6.55 -9.72 0.16
N HIS A 101 7.56 -8.86 -0.02
CA HIS A 101 8.74 -8.80 0.87
C HIS A 101 8.44 -8.10 2.21
N VAL A 102 7.39 -7.28 2.26
CA VAL A 102 6.90 -6.66 3.49
C VAL A 102 5.44 -7.01 3.73
N GLN A 103 5.06 -7.09 5.00
CA GLN A 103 3.66 -7.21 5.38
C GLN A 103 2.99 -5.83 5.25
N ASP A 104 2.06 -5.74 4.31
CA ASP A 104 1.14 -4.61 4.18
C ASP A 104 -0.15 -4.86 5.00
N MET A 105 -1.05 -3.90 5.01
CA MET A 105 -2.27 -3.89 5.83
C MET A 105 -3.50 -3.64 4.96
N CYS A 106 -4.50 -4.51 5.05
CA CYS A 106 -5.84 -4.23 4.56
C CYS A 106 -6.64 -3.58 5.71
N ALA A 107 -6.74 -2.25 5.69
CA ALA A 107 -7.19 -1.48 6.86
C ALA A 107 -6.37 -1.83 8.13
N LEU A 108 -6.99 -2.45 9.14
CA LEU A 108 -6.30 -2.88 10.37
C LEU A 108 -5.91 -4.37 10.38
N LEU A 109 -6.09 -5.08 9.27
CA LEU A 109 -5.72 -6.48 9.11
C LEU A 109 -4.37 -6.61 8.40
N PRO A 110 -3.34 -7.17 9.05
CA PRO A 110 -2.08 -7.47 8.35
C PRO A 110 -2.32 -8.48 7.23
N MET A 111 -1.81 -8.25 6.02
CA MET A 111 -1.97 -9.17 4.90
C MET A 111 -1.06 -10.41 5.04
N TYR A 112 -1.49 -11.52 4.45
CA TYR A 112 -0.67 -12.71 4.28
C TYR A 112 0.25 -12.52 3.06
N VAL A 113 1.56 -12.52 3.30
CA VAL A 113 2.57 -12.20 2.26
C VAL A 113 3.64 -13.26 2.10
N THR A 114 3.54 -14.37 2.84
CA THR A 114 4.54 -15.45 2.82
C THR A 114 4.68 -16.03 1.42
N LYS A 115 5.94 -16.14 0.96
CA LYS A 115 6.24 -16.58 -0.40
C LYS A 115 5.76 -18.01 -0.67
N SER A 116 5.26 -18.25 -1.89
CA SER A 116 4.90 -19.58 -2.39
C SER A 116 5.20 -19.70 -3.88
N ASP A 117 5.57 -20.90 -4.31
CA ASP A 117 5.78 -21.25 -5.71
C ASP A 117 4.46 -21.58 -6.45
N SER A 118 3.38 -21.85 -5.71
CA SER A 118 2.04 -22.14 -6.27
C SER A 118 1.04 -21.04 -5.91
N TRP A 119 0.28 -20.61 -6.93
CA TRP A 119 -0.80 -19.65 -6.75
C TRP A 119 -1.88 -20.21 -5.83
N GLU A 120 -2.30 -21.46 -6.07
CA GLU A 120 -3.36 -22.13 -5.34
C GLU A 120 -3.02 -22.24 -3.85
N ASP A 121 -1.76 -22.58 -3.54
CA ASP A 121 -1.27 -22.64 -2.17
C ASP A 121 -1.26 -21.25 -1.50
N PHE A 122 -0.69 -20.23 -2.18
CA PHE A 122 -0.68 -18.85 -1.67
C PHE A 122 -2.10 -18.36 -1.41
N PHE A 123 -2.98 -18.45 -2.42
CA PHE A 123 -4.34 -17.94 -2.37
C PHE A 123 -5.17 -18.65 -1.30
N SER A 124 -5.05 -19.97 -1.17
CA SER A 124 -5.77 -20.72 -0.13
C SER A 124 -5.34 -20.32 1.28
N LYS A 125 -4.04 -20.07 1.51
CA LYS A 125 -3.52 -19.60 2.80
C LYS A 125 -3.91 -18.15 3.07
N TYR A 126 -3.84 -17.29 2.06
CA TYR A 126 -4.30 -15.90 2.10
C TYR A 126 -5.79 -15.82 2.48
N MET A 127 -6.65 -16.58 1.80
CA MET A 127 -8.09 -16.58 2.09
C MET A 127 -8.40 -17.13 3.48
N ARG A 128 -7.73 -18.21 3.91
CA ARG A 128 -7.85 -18.71 5.29
C ARG A 128 -7.48 -17.64 6.32
N HIS A 129 -6.40 -16.91 6.08
CA HIS A 129 -5.97 -15.80 6.93
C HIS A 129 -7.04 -14.71 7.06
N PHE A 130 -7.66 -14.29 5.94
CA PHE A 130 -8.76 -13.33 5.95
C PHE A 130 -9.99 -13.83 6.71
N MET A 131 -10.44 -15.06 6.44
CA MET A 131 -11.64 -15.65 7.07
C MET A 131 -11.47 -15.82 8.58
N LEU A 132 -10.27 -16.17 9.05
CA LEU A 132 -9.97 -16.24 10.48
C LEU A 132 -10.02 -14.86 11.13
N ALA A 133 -9.48 -13.85 10.46
CA ALA A 133 -9.53 -12.47 10.96
C ALA A 133 -10.96 -11.93 11.02
N GLU A 134 -11.78 -12.21 9.99
CA GLU A 134 -13.19 -11.85 9.97
C GLU A 134 -13.95 -12.51 11.14
N LYS A 135 -13.76 -13.81 11.35
CA LYS A 135 -14.38 -14.55 12.46
C LYS A 135 -14.00 -13.97 13.83
N ILE A 136 -12.76 -13.51 14.01
CA ILE A 136 -12.32 -12.85 15.23
C ILE A 136 -12.97 -11.47 15.37
N GLY A 137 -13.12 -10.73 14.26
CA GLY A 137 -13.66 -9.37 14.24
C GLY A 137 -15.17 -9.27 14.46
N GLN A 138 -15.96 -10.27 14.05
CA GLN A 138 -17.42 -10.24 14.16
C GLN A 138 -17.96 -10.41 15.60
N GLY A 139 -17.09 -10.67 16.59
CA GLY A 139 -17.50 -10.89 17.98
C GLY A 139 -18.28 -12.21 18.16
N PRO A 140 -18.70 -12.55 19.39
CA PRO A 140 -19.50 -13.75 19.62
C PRO A 140 -20.85 -13.62 18.91
N ALA A 141 -21.29 -14.71 18.26
CA ALA A 141 -22.60 -14.78 17.65
C ALA A 141 -23.67 -14.43 18.70
N SER A 142 -24.58 -13.52 18.35
CA SER A 142 -25.77 -13.27 19.17
C SER A 142 -26.50 -14.60 19.34
N LYS A 143 -26.67 -15.04 20.59
CA LYS A 143 -27.50 -16.21 20.89
C LYS A 143 -28.93 -15.84 20.49
N VAL A 144 -29.41 -16.42 19.39
CA VAL A 144 -30.83 -16.45 19.03
C VAL A 144 -31.46 -17.65 19.71
#